data_AF-A0A940P5K9-F1
#
_entry.id   AF-A0A940P5K9-F1
#
_cell.length_a   1.000
_cell.length_b   1.000
_cell.length_c   1.000
_cell.angle_alpha   90.00
_cell.angle_beta   90.00
_cell.angle_gamma   90.00
#
_symmetry.space_group_name_H-M   'P 1'
#
loop_
_entity.id
_entity.type
_entity.pdbx_description
1 polymer ?
#
loop_
_entity_poly.entity_id
_entity_poly.type
_entity_poly.pdbx_seq_one_letter_code
_entity_poly.pdbx_strand_id
1 'polypeptide(L)' 'MKAIRKYREMMKWTQAELAEKCGVVPSAVSMWEKGDRMPDLAMLKKLTSIFSCSADELLVDIKEKEV' A
#
# COMPACT_ATOMS: atom_id res chain seq x y z
N MET A 1 -2.11 -0.54 7.23
CA MET A 1 -0.90 -1.19 6.66
C MET A 1 0.14 -0.11 6.37
N LYS A 2 1.10 0.08 7.29
CA LYS A 2 2.12 1.14 7.15
C LYS A 2 3.06 0.92 5.95
N ALA A 3 3.19 -0.32 5.47
CA ALA A 3 4.04 -0.66 4.32
C ALA A 3 3.58 -0.04 3.01
N ILE A 4 2.27 -0.06 2.70
CA ILE A 4 1.74 0.52 1.45
C ILE A 4 2.10 2.00 1.34
N ARG A 5 1.93 2.75 2.44
CA ARG A 5 2.29 4.16 2.52
C ARG A 5 3.79 4.36 2.26
N LYS A 6 4.64 3.56 2.90
CA LYS A 6 6.10 3.63 2.74
C LYS A 6 6.51 3.42 1.28
N TYR A 7 6.04 2.35 0.63
CA TYR A 7 6.39 2.09 -0.77
C TYR A 7 5.84 3.17 -1.71
N ARG A 8 4.62 3.66 -1.47
CA ARG A 8 4.05 4.79 -2.22
C ARG A 8 4.93 6.04 -2.11
N GLU A 9 5.35 6.40 -0.91
CA GLU A 9 6.20 7.58 -0.65
C GLU A 9 7.61 7.41 -1.25
N MET A 10 8.18 6.19 -1.21
CA MET A 10 9.45 5.88 -1.88
C MET A 10 9.37 6.08 -3.39
N MET A 11 8.23 5.75 -4.00
CA MET A 11 7.95 5.99 -5.42
C MET A 11 7.53 7.43 -5.73
N LYS A 12 7.44 8.30 -4.71
CA LYS A 12 6.98 9.70 -4.80
C LYS A 12 5.57 9.85 -5.38
N TRP A 13 4.68 8.90 -5.09
CA TRP A 13 3.30 8.96 -5.55
C TRP A 13 2.35 9.51 -4.48
N THR A 14 1.32 10.20 -4.93
CA THR A 14 0.13 10.53 -4.16
C THR A 14 -0.79 9.32 -4.02
N GLN A 15 -1.73 9.36 -3.07
CA GLN A 15 -2.74 8.30 -2.94
C GLN A 15 -3.58 8.15 -4.21
N ALA A 16 -3.82 9.25 -4.94
CA ALA A 16 -4.56 9.25 -6.20
C ALA A 16 -3.79 8.53 -7.32
N GLU A 17 -2.48 8.78 -7.47
CA GLU A 17 -1.65 8.11 -8.47
C GLU A 17 -1.52 6.60 -8.19
N LEU A 18 -1.39 6.20 -6.92
CA LEU A 18 -1.42 4.78 -6.56
C LEU A 18 -2.79 4.15 -6.87
N ALA A 19 -3.86 4.87 -6.59
CA ALA A 19 -5.22 4.41 -6.86
C ALA A 19 -5.46 4.21 -8.36
N GLU A 20 -4.99 5.15 -9.20
CA GLU A 20 -5.04 5.04 -10.66
C GLU A 20 -4.27 3.79 -11.15
N LYS A 21 -3.04 3.57 -10.66
CA LYS A 21 -2.25 2.38 -11.00
C LYS A 21 -2.94 1.08 -10.56
N CYS A 22 -3.60 1.12 -9.40
CA CYS A 22 -4.35 -0.02 -8.89
C CYS A 22 -5.72 -0.19 -9.56
N GLY A 23 -6.25 0.83 -10.24
CA GLY A 23 -7.60 0.83 -10.82
C GLY A 23 -8.70 0.92 -9.75
N VAL A 24 -8.44 1.65 -8.67
CA VAL A 24 -9.36 1.84 -7.54
C VAL A 24 -9.58 3.32 -7.25
N VAL A 25 -10.50 3.61 -6.34
CA VAL A 25 -10.71 4.98 -5.83
C VAL A 25 -9.64 5.36 -4.79
N PRO A 26 -9.22 6.63 -4.69
CA PRO A 26 -8.21 7.07 -3.71
C PRO A 26 -8.58 6.78 -2.25
N SER A 27 -9.89 6.75 -1.93
CA SER A 27 -10.37 6.38 -0.60
C SER A 27 -10.03 4.94 -0.23
N ALA A 28 -9.98 4.01 -1.18
CA ALA A 28 -9.56 2.63 -0.93
C ALA A 28 -8.11 2.58 -0.45
N VAL A 29 -7.22 3.29 -1.15
CA VAL A 29 -5.80 3.42 -0.74
C VAL A 29 -5.68 4.03 0.65
N SER A 30 -6.44 5.09 0.94
CA SER A 30 -6.45 5.72 2.26
C SER A 30 -6.82 4.73 3.37
N MET A 31 -7.86 3.90 3.17
CA MET A 31 -8.27 2.88 4.13
C MET A 31 -7.20 1.79 4.30
N TRP A 32 -6.53 1.38 3.23
CA TRP A 32 -5.44 0.40 3.29
C TRP A 32 -4.26 0.92 4.12
N GLU A 33 -3.85 2.16 3.87
CA GLU A 33 -2.75 2.80 4.60
C GLU A 33 -3.07 2.94 6.10
N LYS A 34 -4.29 3.35 6.43
CA LYS A 34 -4.77 3.45 7.83
C LYS A 34 -4.96 2.10 8.50
N GLY A 35 -5.19 1.02 7.72
CA GLY A 35 -5.51 -0.30 8.25
C GLY A 35 -7.01 -0.53 8.49
N ASP A 36 -7.86 0.44 8.13
CA ASP A 36 -9.32 0.35 8.26
C ASP A 36 -9.91 -0.75 7.34
N ARG A 37 -9.22 -1.07 6.25
CA ARG A 37 -9.60 -2.12 5.31
C ARG A 37 -8.36 -2.79 4.73
N MET A 38 -8.40 -4.11 4.60
CA MET A 38 -7.35 -4.84 3.89
C MET A 38 -7.65 -4.89 2.38
N PRO A 39 -6.66 -4.70 1.50
CA PRO A 39 -6.81 -5.02 0.08
C PRO A 39 -7.12 -6.51 -0.08
N ASP A 40 -7.96 -6.84 -1.06
CA ASP A 40 -8.23 -8.25 -1.39
C ASP A 40 -7.02 -8.92 -2.06
N LEU A 41 -7.12 -10.22 -2.32
CA LEU A 41 -6.02 -11.00 -2.90
C LEU A 41 -5.59 -10.49 -4.28
N ALA A 42 -6.53 -9.99 -5.09
CA ALA A 42 -6.20 -9.46 -6.42
C ALA A 42 -5.43 -8.14 -6.31
N MET A 43 -5.85 -7.26 -5.39
CA MET A 43 -5.16 -6.01 -5.10
C MET A 43 -3.79 -6.24 -4.46
N LEU A 44 -3.67 -7.20 -3.53
CA LEU A 44 -2.38 -7.59 -2.96
C LEU A 44 -1.39 -8.02 -4.05
N LYS A 45 -1.79 -8.92 -4.96
CA LYS A 45 -0.95 -9.33 -6.10
C LYS A 45 -0.55 -8.17 -7.01
N LYS A 46 -1.45 -7.19 -7.17
CA LYS A 46 -1.17 -6.00 -7.98
C LYS A 46 -0.18 -5.08 -7.28
N LEU A 47 -0.34 -4.87 -5.97
CA LEU A 47 0.56 -4.05 -5.16
C LEU A 47 1.97 -4.66 -5.08
N THR A 48 2.08 -5.98 -4.90
CA THR A 48 3.39 -6.67 -4.90
C THR A 48 4.10 -6.51 -6.24
N SER A 49 3.37 -6.58 -7.35
CA SER A 49 3.91 -6.33 -8.69
C SER A 49 4.33 -4.87 -8.90
N ILE A 50 3.51 -3.90 -8.49
CA ILE A 50 3.79 -2.47 -8.64
C ILE A 50 5.02 -2.06 -7.82
N PHE A 51 5.10 -2.52 -6.57
CA PHE A 51 6.17 -2.16 -5.66
C PHE A 51 7.40 -3.07 -5.75
N SER A 52 7.34 -4.13 -6.56
CA SER A 52 8.40 -5.14 -6.66
C SER A 52 8.82 -5.68 -5.29
N CYS A 53 7.83 -6.06 -4.48
CA CYS A 53 8.00 -6.59 -3.13
C CYS A 53 7.17 -7.86 -2.94
N SER A 54 7.41 -8.60 -1.86
CA SER A 54 6.62 -9.76 -1.46
C SER A 54 5.33 -9.36 -0.75
N ALA A 55 4.36 -10.27 -0.71
CA ALA A 55 3.12 -10.03 0.03
C ALA A 55 3.40 -9.85 1.53
N ASP A 56 4.32 -10.63 2.09
CA ASP A 56 4.75 -10.51 3.48
C ASP A 56 5.22 -9.09 3.81
N GLU A 57 6.05 -8.48 2.97
CA GLU A 57 6.52 -7.10 3.15
C GLU A 57 5.39 -6.06 3.18
N LEU A 58 4.27 -6.30 2.47
CA LEU A 58 3.09 -5.43 2.50
C LEU A 58 2.22 -5.66 3.74
N LEU A 59 2.21 -6.89 4.26
CA LEU A 59 1.41 -7.30 5.41
C LEU A 59 2.08 -6.96 6.75
N VAL A 60 3.40 -6.70 6.77
CA VAL A 60 4.09 -6.32 8.01
C VAL A 60 3.61 -4.93 8.48
N ASP A 61 3.17 -4.87 9.73
CA ASP A 61 3.06 -3.59 10.43
C ASP A 61 4.46 -3.04 10.70
N ILE A 62 4.86 -2.08 9.87
CA ILE A 62 6.11 -1.36 10.06
C ILE A 62 6.01 -0.60 11.38
N LYS A 63 6.51 -1.19 12.46
CA LYS A 63 6.85 -0.44 13.67
C LYS A 63 7.90 0.57 13.24
N GLU A 64 7.53 1.85 13.21
CA GLU A 64 8.52 2.91 13.17
C GLU A 64 9.46 2.66 14.35
N LYS A 65 10.76 2.67 14.11
CA LYS A 65 11.73 2.69 15.20
C LYS A 65 11.36 3.91 16.06
N GLU A 66 10.94 3.68 17.29
CA GLU A 66 11.08 4.67 18.34
C GLU A 66 12.58 5.00 18.39
N VAL A 67 12.92 6.20 17.95
CA VAL A 67 14.24 6.81 18.13
C VAL A 67 14.15 7.68 19.38
#